data_AF-A0A7T6VMG5-F1
#
_entry.id   AF-A0A7T6VMG5-F1
#
_cell.length_a   1.000
_cell.length_b   1.000
_cell.length_c   1.000
_cell.angle_alpha   90.00
_cell.angle_beta   90.00
_cell.angle_gamma   90.00
#
_symmetry.space_group_name_H-M   'P 1'
#
loop_
_entity.id
_entity.type
_entity.pdbx_description
1 polymer ?
#
loop_
_entity_poly.entity_id
_entity_poly.type
_entity_poly.pdbx_seq_one_letter_code
_entity_poly.pdbx_strand_id
1 'polypeptide(L)'
;MDNTPSRFGEQSEPAELTKNCIHCAGSLRIGSIRCRMCGSEDPFGSKTARKRSALLHGMVMAGIFSALFCMVYGILPVVTLYLRHRN
;
A
#
# COMPACT_ATOMS: atom_id res chain seq x y z
N MET A 1 -38.87 -8.52 34.57
CA MET A 1 -37.46 -8.38 35.00
C MET A 1 -36.64 -9.24 34.05
N ASP A 2 -36.32 -8.65 32.90
CA ASP A 2 -35.46 -9.22 31.87
C ASP A 2 -34.00 -9.19 32.33
N ASN A 3 -33.31 -10.33 32.27
CA ASN A 3 -31.87 -10.40 32.45
C ASN A 3 -31.29 -11.33 31.38
N THR A 4 -30.97 -10.74 30.24
CA THR A 4 -30.13 -11.31 29.18
C THR A 4 -28.67 -11.19 29.59
N PRO A 5 -27.87 -12.28 29.66
CA PRO A 5 -26.43 -12.12 29.76
C PRO A 5 -25.84 -11.80 28.38
N SER A 6 -25.55 -10.52 28.14
CA SER A 6 -24.60 -10.09 27.12
C SER A 6 -23.19 -10.45 27.57
N ARG A 7 -22.59 -11.52 27.01
CA ARG A 7 -21.13 -11.68 27.03
C ARG A 7 -20.57 -11.32 25.67
N PHE A 8 -20.04 -10.10 25.65
CA PHE A 8 -19.21 -9.52 24.61
C PHE A 8 -18.03 -10.42 24.26
N GLY A 9 -17.84 -10.62 22.95
CA GLY A 9 -16.53 -10.59 22.28
C GLY A 9 -15.41 -11.42 22.87
N GLU A 10 -15.31 -12.69 22.48
CA GLU A 10 -14.01 -13.33 22.27
C GLU A 10 -13.31 -12.62 21.11
N GLN A 11 -12.64 -11.50 21.39
CA GLN A 11 -11.52 -11.06 20.59
C GLN A 11 -10.42 -12.09 20.77
N SER A 12 -10.36 -13.03 19.84
CA SER A 12 -9.20 -13.87 19.62
C SER A 12 -7.98 -12.96 19.51
N GLU A 13 -7.10 -13.03 20.52
CA GLU A 13 -5.74 -12.50 20.40
C GLU A 13 -5.18 -13.01 19.07
N PRO A 14 -4.64 -12.16 18.18
CA PRO A 14 -4.03 -12.65 16.96
C PRO A 14 -2.85 -13.50 17.41
N ALA A 15 -3.00 -14.82 17.36
CA ALA A 15 -1.92 -15.76 17.62
C ALA A 15 -0.70 -15.25 16.87
N GLU A 16 0.31 -14.77 17.61
CA GLU A 16 1.45 -14.12 17.00
C GLU A 16 2.10 -15.14 16.06
N LEU A 17 1.86 -14.96 14.76
CA LEU A 17 2.35 -15.88 13.75
C LEU A 17 3.87 -15.72 13.73
N THR A 18 4.57 -16.58 14.46
CA THR A 18 6.02 -16.66 14.50
C THR A 18 6.49 -17.77 13.57
N LYS A 19 7.52 -17.50 12.77
CA LYS A 19 8.24 -18.48 11.95
C LYS A 19 9.69 -18.57 12.41
N ASN A 20 10.39 -19.64 12.05
CA ASN A 20 11.79 -19.80 12.40
C ASN A 20 12.68 -19.13 11.34
N CYS A 21 13.71 -18.42 11.80
CA CYS A 21 14.73 -17.84 10.93
C CYS A 21 15.55 -18.97 10.28
N ILE A 22 15.77 -18.90 8.97
CA ILE A 22 16.52 -19.92 8.23
C ILE A 22 18.02 -19.92 8.62
N HIS A 23 18.55 -18.79 9.07
CA HIS A 23 19.97 -18.65 9.41
C HIS A 23 20.33 -19.16 10.80
N CYS A 24 19.45 -18.97 11.79
CA CYS A 24 19.75 -19.27 13.20
C CYS A 24 18.67 -20.08 13.92
N ALA A 25 17.61 -20.50 13.22
CA ALA A 25 16.41 -21.13 13.78
C ALA A 25 15.69 -20.31 14.87
N GLY A 26 16.10 -19.07 15.13
CA GLY A 26 15.48 -18.19 16.10
C GLY A 26 14.04 -17.81 15.72
N SER A 27 13.20 -17.58 16.73
CA SER A 27 11.81 -17.18 16.51
C SER A 27 11.72 -15.78 15.90
N LEU A 28 11.01 -15.69 14.78
CA LEU A 28 10.83 -14.47 14.01
C LEU A 28 9.34 -14.17 13.85
N ARG A 29 8.92 -12.96 14.22
CA ARG A 29 7.56 -12.49 13.91
C ARG A 29 7.36 -12.34 12.40
N ILE A 30 6.29 -12.92 11.87
CA ILE A 30 5.92 -12.80 10.46
C ILE A 30 5.63 -11.32 10.16
N GLY A 31 6.28 -10.79 9.13
CA GLY A 31 6.24 -9.37 8.76
C GLY A 31 7.44 -8.54 9.23
N SER A 32 8.33 -9.11 10.06
CA SER A 32 9.62 -8.46 10.35
C SER A 32 10.60 -8.62 9.17
N ILE A 33 11.36 -7.56 8.91
CA ILE A 33 12.33 -7.47 7.80
C ILE A 33 13.66 -8.14 8.18
N ARG A 34 13.97 -8.20 9.48
CA ARG A 34 15.23 -8.71 10.02
C ARG A 34 15.01 -9.62 11.22
N CYS A 35 15.82 -10.67 11.33
CA CYS A 35 15.87 -11.51 12.51
C CYS A 35 16.46 -10.76 13.71
N ARG A 36 15.78 -10.81 14.86
CA ARG A 36 16.29 -10.19 16.10
C ARG A 36 17.50 -10.91 16.69
N MET A 37 17.67 -12.19 16.42
CA MET A 37 18.78 -12.98 16.99
C MET A 37 20.06 -12.84 16.17
N CYS A 38 20.01 -13.04 14.86
CA CYS A 38 21.20 -13.00 14.00
C CYS A 38 21.30 -11.76 13.10
N GLY A 39 20.29 -10.88 13.09
CA GLY A 39 20.28 -9.69 12.24
C GLY A 39 20.07 -9.97 10.75
N SER A 40 19.97 -11.24 10.32
CA SER A 40 19.81 -11.59 8.91
C SER A 40 18.51 -11.04 8.33
N GLU A 41 18.57 -10.48 7.13
CA GLU A 41 17.39 -10.02 6.41
C GLU A 41 16.56 -11.20 5.92
N ASP A 42 15.27 -11.18 6.24
CA ASP A 42 14.38 -12.28 5.90
C ASP A 42 14.02 -12.22 4.41
N PRO A 43 14.28 -13.27 3.60
CA PRO A 43 14.04 -13.23 2.16
C PRO A 43 12.56 -13.06 1.79
N PHE A 44 11.66 -13.27 2.73
CA PHE A 44 10.20 -13.17 2.55
C PHE A 44 9.62 -11.79 2.91
N GLY A 45 10.35 -10.92 3.60
CA GLY A 45 9.88 -9.57 3.99
C GLY A 45 9.78 -8.60 2.81
N SER A 46 10.40 -8.92 1.68
CA SER A 46 10.43 -8.08 0.47
C SER A 46 9.19 -8.21 -0.41
N LYS A 47 8.42 -9.30 -0.31
CA LYS A 47 7.23 -9.51 -1.17
C LYS A 47 6.09 -8.54 -0.87
N THR A 48 5.93 -8.12 0.38
CA THR A 48 4.94 -7.13 0.80
C THR A 48 5.38 -5.69 0.51
N ALA A 49 6.68 -5.39 0.55
CA ALA A 49 7.21 -4.07 0.21
C ALA A 49 7.09 -3.77 -1.30
N ARG A 50 7.36 -4.76 -2.16
CA ARG A 50 7.35 -4.57 -3.63
C ARG A 50 5.95 -4.30 -4.21
N LYS A 51 4.88 -4.77 -3.54
CA LYS A 51 3.48 -4.49 -3.96
C LYS A 51 3.07 -3.04 -3.73
N ARG A 52 3.57 -2.37 -2.69
CA ARG A 52 3.21 -0.98 -2.39
C ARG A 52 3.87 0.00 -3.38
N SER A 53 5.11 -0.26 -3.78
CA SER A 53 5.81 0.59 -4.75
C SER A 53 5.18 0.52 -6.14
N ALA A 54 4.71 -0.65 -6.59
CA ALA A 54 4.02 -0.77 -7.88
C ALA A 54 2.70 0.02 -7.92
N LEU A 55 1.93 -0.02 -6.83
CA LEU A 55 0.67 0.74 -6.72
C LEU A 55 0.93 2.25 -6.74
N LEU A 56 1.93 2.73 -6.00
CA LEU A 56 2.30 4.15 -5.99
C LEU A 56 2.75 4.63 -7.38
N HIS A 57 3.57 3.86 -8.09
CA HIS A 57 3.97 4.20 -9.46
C HIS A 57 2.77 4.22 -10.41
N GLY A 58 1.83 3.28 -10.28
CA GLY A 58 0.61 3.25 -11.09
C GLY A 58 -0.27 4.50 -10.90
N MET A 59 -0.49 4.93 -9.66
CA MET A 59 -1.29 6.13 -9.36
C MET A 59 -0.63 7.42 -9.87
N VAL A 60 0.70 7.54 -9.71
CA VAL A 60 1.45 8.71 -10.20
C VAL A 60 1.38 8.78 -11.74
N MET A 61 1.64 7.66 -12.42
CA MET A 61 1.56 7.62 -13.89
C MET A 61 0.16 7.97 -14.38
N ALA A 62 -0.89 7.37 -13.80
CA ALA A 62 -2.27 7.68 -14.16
C ALA A 62 -2.59 9.18 -14.00
N GLY A 63 -2.17 9.82 -12.91
CA GLY A 63 -2.36 11.25 -12.69
C GLY A 63 -1.68 12.13 -13.73
N ILE A 64 -0.44 11.79 -14.12
CA ILE A 64 0.30 12.52 -15.17
C ILE A 64 -0.42 12.40 -16.52
N PHE A 65 -0.85 11.19 -16.90
CA PHE A 65 -1.58 10.99 -18.15
C PHE A 65 -2.89 11.77 -18.18
N SER A 66 -3.66 11.76 -17.09
CA SER A 66 -4.90 12.54 -17.00
C SER A 66 -4.66 14.05 -17.11
N ALA A 67 -3.63 14.58 -16.44
CA ALA A 67 -3.30 16.01 -16.50
C ALA A 67 -2.88 16.45 -17.92
N LEU A 68 -2.03 15.65 -18.59
CA LEU A 68 -1.62 15.92 -19.97
C LEU A 68 -2.82 15.89 -20.92
N PHE A 69 -3.70 14.91 -20.77
CA PHE A 69 -4.92 14.82 -21.58
C PHE A 69 -5.81 16.06 -21.41
N CYS A 70 -6.02 16.52 -20.17
CA CYS A 70 -6.79 17.75 -19.91
C CYS A 70 -6.13 19.01 -20.51
N MET A 71 -4.81 19.12 -20.46
CA MET A 71 -4.09 20.25 -21.06
C MET A 71 -4.27 20.29 -22.58
N VAL A 72 -4.08 19.15 -23.26
CA VAL A 72 -4.10 19.06 -24.72
C VAL A 72 -5.53 19.16 -25.28
N TYR A 73 -6.50 18.47 -24.67
CA TYR A 73 -7.86 18.39 -25.20
C TYR A 73 -8.85 19.35 -24.53
N GLY A 74 -8.55 19.84 -23.33
CA GLY A 74 -9.39 20.82 -22.64
C GLY A 74 -8.90 22.23 -22.87
N ILE A 75 -7.69 22.54 -22.41
CA ILE A 75 -7.19 23.92 -22.33
C ILE A 75 -6.73 24.42 -23.71
N LEU A 76 -5.95 23.62 -24.44
CA LEU A 76 -5.39 24.00 -25.73
C LEU A 76 -6.44 24.46 -26.77
N PRO A 77 -7.54 23.72 -27.01
CA PRO A 77 -8.55 24.16 -27.98
C PRO A 77 -9.32 25.39 -27.52
N VAL A 78 -9.59 25.53 -26.21
CA VAL A 78 -10.26 26.71 -25.66
C VAL A 78 -9.40 27.96 -25.85
N VAL A 79 -8.10 27.87 -25.53
CA VAL A 79 -7.15 28.98 -25.75
C VAL A 79 -7.02 29.30 -27.24
N THR A 80 -6.95 28.29 -28.09
CA THR A 80 -6.82 28.47 -29.55
C THR A 80 -8.06 29.17 -30.13
N LEU A 81 -9.27 28.76 -29.72
CA LEU A 81 -10.51 29.40 -30.14
C LEU A 81 -10.62 30.83 -29.61
N TYR A 82 -10.21 31.05 -28.35
CA TYR A 82 -10.21 32.38 -27.74
C TYR A 82 -9.28 33.35 -28.48
N LEU A 83 -8.06 32.93 -28.80
CA LEU A 83 -7.10 33.73 -29.56
C LEU A 83 -7.62 34.02 -30.98
N ARG A 84 -8.24 33.04 -31.64
CA ARG A 84 -8.81 33.21 -32.98
C ARG A 84 -9.99 34.19 -33.01
N HIS A 85 -10.78 34.28 -31.95
CA HIS A 85 -11.89 35.23 -31.88
C HIS A 85 -11.41 36.66 -31.60
N ARG A 86 -10.25 36.83 -30.95
CA ARG A 86 -9.68 38.16 -30.64
C ARG A 86 -8.91 38.81 -31.78
N ASN A 87 -8.48 38.03 -32.78
CA ASN A 87 -7.63 38.46 -33.89
C ASN A 87 -8.43 38.50 -35.19
#